data_AF-A0A952AIV7-F1
#
_entry.id   AF-A0A952AIV7-F1
#
_cell.length_a   1.000
_cell.length_b   1.000
_cell.length_c   1.000
_cell.angle_alpha   90.00
_cell.angle_beta   90.00
_cell.angle_gamma   90.00
#
_symmetry.space_group_name_H-M   'P 1'
#
loop_
_entity.id
_entity.type
_entity.pdbx_description
1 polymer ?
#
loop_
_entity_poly.entity_id
_entity_poly.type
_entity_poly.pdbx_seq_one_letter_code
_entity_poly.pdbx_strand_id
1 'polypeptide(L)'
;MYGVGSGGVTFKVDAGHTETFTSNYGGLIYVTGTASNPIEFKKEGTGANPLITAAKGLGSTDGIIIISGGDYITFDGIDVIENVLNASSVDCMEFGFLLAKANETNGPKNITIKNLSITLNNTYFTAVSGIYNSNINKDGQNITVTSNAGKTEDILIQNTSISNVTYGVYVNGNNFTYRENNILIKNNTINNFETAGIYAYYSDNTNIVGNTIENGVSNSYLTGMYNGWGTNYIVEKNTITNLASSATSGSHIVKGIQGDYSMSSTIIKNNIISNLTAPNATNIDAIDGIYTYGDNECYNNTVFLYCASGGIGFGSNAFYVSYTSAFSTKLRNNIFINASTYGRAVAYNRNGTTLSTYLSPSDYNLFYAGTPSANNLIFYDGTNSDQTLGDYKTRVATRDQNSYTGMVNFITGDSLRPIVADYKNGTTI
;
A
#
# COMPACT_ATOMS: atom_id res chain seq x y z
N MET A 1 10.36 -34.23 -1.97
CA MET A 1 9.28 -33.24 -1.83
C MET A 1 8.10 -33.98 -1.23
N TYR A 2 7.66 -33.60 -0.03
CA TYR A 2 6.49 -34.20 0.61
C TYR A 2 5.25 -33.53 -0.01
N GLY A 3 4.39 -34.32 -0.66
CA GLY A 3 3.17 -33.82 -1.32
C GLY A 3 1.92 -34.51 -0.76
N VAL A 4 0.75 -34.03 -1.15
CA VAL A 4 -0.54 -34.64 -0.76
C VAL A 4 -1.02 -35.70 -1.75
N GLY A 5 -1.82 -36.64 -1.27
CA GLY A 5 -2.39 -37.73 -2.08
C GLY A 5 -3.39 -37.25 -3.14
N SER A 6 -3.89 -38.19 -3.94
CA SER A 6 -4.90 -37.90 -4.98
C SER A 6 -6.16 -37.26 -4.40
N GLY A 7 -6.62 -36.18 -5.03
CA GLY A 7 -7.75 -35.36 -4.57
C GLY A 7 -7.38 -34.22 -3.63
N GLY A 8 -6.12 -34.13 -3.19
CA GLY A 8 -5.68 -33.10 -2.24
C GLY A 8 -6.14 -33.39 -0.80
N VAL A 9 -6.11 -32.36 0.04
CA VAL A 9 -6.63 -32.42 1.40
C VAL A 9 -7.38 -31.14 1.73
N THR A 10 -8.57 -31.28 2.30
CA THR A 10 -9.37 -30.16 2.79
C THR A 10 -9.62 -30.34 4.29
N PHE A 11 -9.03 -29.49 5.10
CA PHE A 11 -9.32 -29.34 6.52
C PHE A 11 -10.55 -28.43 6.66
N LYS A 12 -11.67 -29.05 7.02
CA LYS A 12 -12.89 -28.32 7.37
C LYS A 12 -12.89 -28.03 8.85
N VAL A 13 -13.03 -26.76 9.20
CA VAL A 13 -12.94 -26.30 10.60
C VAL A 13 -14.26 -25.63 10.98
N ASP A 14 -14.92 -26.15 12.01
CA ASP A 14 -16.24 -25.69 12.44
C ASP A 14 -16.23 -24.19 12.79
N ALA A 15 -17.23 -23.44 12.32
CA ALA A 15 -17.42 -22.04 12.65
C ALA A 15 -17.36 -21.79 14.17
N GLY A 16 -16.55 -20.81 14.59
CA GLY A 16 -16.34 -20.48 15.99
C GLY A 16 -15.39 -21.41 16.77
N HIS A 17 -14.79 -22.42 16.12
CA HIS A 17 -13.73 -23.21 16.74
C HIS A 17 -12.53 -22.34 17.12
N THR A 18 -11.90 -22.64 18.25
CA THR A 18 -10.69 -21.95 18.72
C THR A 18 -9.56 -22.94 18.97
N GLU A 19 -8.37 -22.64 18.47
CA GLU A 19 -7.15 -23.39 18.71
C GLU A 19 -6.07 -22.44 19.24
N THR A 20 -5.26 -22.87 20.20
CA THR A 20 -4.11 -22.11 20.69
C THR A 20 -2.85 -22.92 20.44
N PHE A 21 -1.98 -22.43 19.57
CA PHE A 21 -0.72 -23.12 19.32
C PHE A 21 0.16 -23.13 20.57
N THR A 22 0.80 -24.28 20.81
CA THR A 22 1.68 -24.50 21.97
C THR A 22 3.17 -24.45 21.58
N SER A 23 3.46 -24.36 20.29
CA SER A 23 4.81 -24.27 19.72
C SER A 23 4.82 -23.23 18.61
N ASN A 24 5.94 -22.52 18.47
CA ASN A 24 6.21 -21.57 17.40
C ASN A 24 6.13 -22.19 15.98
N TYR A 25 6.22 -23.52 15.86
CA TYR A 25 6.04 -24.22 14.59
C TYR A 25 4.66 -24.87 14.44
N GLY A 26 3.69 -24.52 15.30
CA GLY A 26 2.34 -25.10 15.28
C GLY A 26 1.62 -24.94 13.93
N GLY A 27 1.84 -23.81 13.24
CA GLY A 27 1.28 -23.53 11.92
C GLY A 27 2.27 -23.69 10.75
N LEU A 28 3.36 -24.43 10.93
CA LEU A 28 4.34 -24.66 9.87
C LEU A 28 3.84 -25.67 8.84
N ILE A 29 3.84 -25.25 7.57
CA ILE A 29 3.51 -26.06 6.40
C ILE A 29 4.71 -26.06 5.45
N TYR A 30 5.29 -27.24 5.21
CA TYR A 30 6.43 -27.46 4.31
C TYR A 30 6.17 -28.57 3.28
N VAL A 31 4.89 -28.89 3.08
CA VAL A 31 4.38 -29.79 2.04
C VAL A 31 3.80 -28.96 0.89
N THR A 32 3.75 -29.55 -0.30
CA THR A 32 3.20 -28.88 -1.50
C THR A 32 1.96 -29.59 -2.04
N GLY A 33 0.99 -28.82 -2.50
CA GLY A 33 -0.15 -29.29 -3.29
C GLY A 33 0.11 -29.16 -4.80
N THR A 34 -0.91 -29.46 -5.59
CA THR A 34 -0.95 -29.16 -7.03
C THR A 34 -2.31 -28.62 -7.41
N ALA A 35 -2.46 -28.10 -8.64
CA ALA A 35 -3.75 -27.65 -9.15
C ALA A 35 -4.86 -28.73 -9.06
N SER A 36 -4.50 -30.01 -9.21
CA SER A 36 -5.43 -31.13 -9.11
C SER A 36 -5.56 -31.71 -7.69
N ASN A 37 -4.60 -31.43 -6.81
CA ASN A 37 -4.53 -31.95 -5.45
C ASN A 37 -4.15 -30.82 -4.47
N PRO A 38 -5.05 -29.83 -4.25
CA PRO A 38 -4.74 -28.67 -3.41
C PRO A 38 -4.71 -29.02 -1.91
N ILE A 39 -4.18 -28.10 -1.11
CA ILE A 39 -4.25 -28.13 0.35
C ILE A 39 -5.14 -26.97 0.79
N GLU A 40 -6.26 -27.25 1.45
CA GLU A 40 -7.23 -26.23 1.82
C GLU A 40 -7.55 -26.27 3.31
N PHE A 41 -7.51 -25.12 3.98
CA PHE A 41 -8.04 -24.89 5.31
C PHE A 41 -9.25 -23.97 5.18
N LYS A 42 -10.44 -24.46 5.53
CA LYS A 42 -11.67 -23.70 5.31
C LYS A 42 -12.67 -23.82 6.45
N LYS A 43 -13.37 -22.72 6.71
CA LYS A 43 -14.53 -22.72 7.61
C LYS A 43 -15.64 -23.65 7.11
N GLU A 44 -16.25 -24.38 8.02
CA GLU A 44 -17.48 -25.14 7.82
C GLU A 44 -18.60 -24.61 8.73
N GLY A 45 -19.80 -24.44 8.18
CA GLY A 45 -20.96 -23.91 8.90
C GLY A 45 -21.09 -22.38 8.91
N THR A 46 -22.12 -21.90 9.59
CA THR A 46 -22.47 -20.47 9.72
C THR A 46 -21.96 -19.91 11.04
N GLY A 47 -21.47 -18.67 11.05
CA GLY A 47 -21.02 -17.99 12.26
C GLY A 47 -19.62 -17.40 12.10
N ALA A 48 -18.99 -17.09 13.23
CA ALA A 48 -17.64 -16.56 13.31
C ALA A 48 -16.64 -17.50 12.62
N ASN A 49 -15.56 -16.92 12.10
CA ASN A 49 -14.46 -17.73 11.61
C ASN A 49 -13.81 -18.53 12.75
N PRO A 50 -13.36 -19.76 12.49
CA PRO A 50 -12.38 -20.42 13.36
C PRO A 50 -11.21 -19.50 13.65
N LEU A 51 -10.66 -19.57 14.85
CA LEU A 51 -9.60 -18.70 15.34
C LEU A 51 -8.40 -19.50 15.83
N ILE A 52 -7.21 -19.15 15.33
CA ILE A 52 -5.93 -19.63 15.84
C ILE A 52 -5.29 -18.53 16.68
N THR A 53 -5.01 -18.82 17.94
CA THR A 53 -4.23 -17.96 18.83
C THR A 53 -2.76 -18.38 18.80
N ALA A 54 -1.87 -17.40 18.66
CA ALA A 54 -0.43 -17.59 18.60
C ALA A 54 0.12 -18.39 19.80
N ALA A 55 1.18 -19.15 19.52
CA ALA A 55 2.07 -19.64 20.56
C ALA A 55 2.95 -18.51 21.12
N LYS A 56 3.79 -18.82 22.10
CA LYS A 56 4.89 -17.95 22.49
C LYS A 56 5.99 -17.98 21.41
N GLY A 57 6.40 -16.80 20.96
CA GLY A 57 7.57 -16.58 20.10
C GLY A 57 8.88 -17.00 20.77
N LEU A 58 9.92 -17.15 19.96
CA LEU A 58 11.26 -17.56 20.35
C LEU A 58 12.35 -16.59 19.87
N GLY A 59 12.02 -15.61 19.03
CA GLY A 59 13.01 -14.82 18.32
C GLY A 59 12.41 -13.62 17.59
N SER A 60 12.83 -13.42 16.34
CA SER A 60 12.49 -12.24 15.53
C SER A 60 11.96 -12.60 14.15
N THR A 61 11.58 -13.87 13.93
CA THR A 61 11.12 -14.39 12.63
C THR A 61 10.01 -15.44 12.80
N ASP A 62 9.21 -15.28 13.83
CA ASP A 62 8.16 -16.17 14.27
C ASP A 62 6.86 -15.85 13.55
N GLY A 63 6.10 -16.88 13.21
CA GLY A 63 4.86 -16.72 12.45
C GLY A 63 3.78 -17.64 12.97
N ILE A 64 2.54 -17.15 13.05
CA ILE A 64 1.40 -17.98 13.42
C ILE A 64 1.22 -19.07 12.35
N ILE A 65 1.18 -18.69 11.08
CA ILE A 65 1.19 -19.61 9.94
C ILE A 65 2.46 -19.38 9.12
N ILE A 66 3.21 -20.45 8.85
CA ILE A 66 4.43 -20.39 8.03
C ILE A 66 4.27 -21.35 6.86
N ILE A 67 4.26 -20.84 5.63
CA ILE A 67 4.30 -21.65 4.40
C ILE A 67 5.71 -21.61 3.85
N SER A 68 6.46 -22.70 4.00
CA SER A 68 7.86 -22.81 3.63
C SER A 68 8.03 -23.55 2.30
N GLY A 69 8.03 -22.81 1.19
CA GLY A 69 8.17 -23.33 -0.18
C GLY A 69 7.10 -24.37 -0.56
N GLY A 70 5.92 -24.30 0.06
CA GLY A 70 4.75 -25.09 -0.32
C GLY A 70 3.93 -24.35 -1.37
N ASP A 71 3.23 -25.10 -2.22
CA ASP A 71 2.39 -24.56 -3.29
C ASP A 71 0.94 -25.01 -3.18
N TYR A 72 0.02 -24.30 -3.84
CA TYR A 72 -1.42 -24.64 -3.94
C TYR A 72 -2.09 -24.81 -2.56
N ILE A 73 -1.78 -23.88 -1.65
CA ILE A 73 -2.33 -23.83 -0.30
C ILE A 73 -3.34 -22.69 -0.19
N THR A 74 -4.52 -22.98 0.34
CA THR A 74 -5.59 -22.00 0.58
C THR A 74 -5.97 -21.95 2.05
N PHE A 75 -6.05 -20.73 2.59
CA PHE A 75 -6.74 -20.41 3.84
C PHE A 75 -7.98 -19.59 3.51
N ASP A 76 -9.16 -20.11 3.84
CA ASP A 76 -10.46 -19.48 3.57
C ASP A 76 -11.29 -19.39 4.86
N GLY A 77 -11.28 -18.22 5.48
CA GLY A 77 -12.04 -17.94 6.70
C GLY A 77 -11.47 -18.59 7.95
N ILE A 78 -10.14 -18.61 8.11
CA ILE A 78 -9.46 -19.00 9.35
C ILE A 78 -8.74 -17.77 9.92
N ASP A 79 -9.24 -17.24 11.01
CA ASP A 79 -8.68 -16.06 11.65
C ASP A 79 -7.42 -16.41 12.46
N VAL A 80 -6.49 -15.47 12.56
CA VAL A 80 -5.28 -15.61 13.38
C VAL A 80 -5.10 -14.39 14.28
N ILE A 81 -4.73 -14.63 15.54
CA ILE A 81 -4.53 -13.58 16.53
C ILE A 81 -3.27 -13.80 17.35
N GLU A 82 -2.59 -12.70 17.69
CA GLU A 82 -1.56 -12.70 18.72
C GLU A 82 -2.15 -13.08 20.09
N ASN A 83 -1.39 -13.85 20.86
CA ASN A 83 -1.73 -14.14 22.22
C ASN A 83 -1.45 -12.92 23.11
N VAL A 84 -2.48 -12.41 23.78
CA VAL A 84 -2.36 -11.26 24.69
C VAL A 84 -1.39 -11.48 25.86
N LEU A 85 -1.00 -12.73 26.13
CA LEU A 85 0.01 -13.06 27.14
C LEU A 85 1.44 -12.85 26.64
N ASN A 86 1.64 -12.73 25.32
CA ASN A 86 2.93 -12.37 24.73
C ASN A 86 3.12 -10.85 24.87
N ALA A 87 4.04 -10.45 25.75
CA ALA A 87 4.18 -9.07 26.23
C ALA A 87 5.61 -8.52 26.10
N SER A 88 6.40 -9.07 25.18
CA SER A 88 7.76 -8.62 24.89
C SER A 88 8.11 -8.83 23.43
N SER A 89 9.16 -8.15 22.95
CA SER A 89 9.66 -8.26 21.58
C SER A 89 10.24 -9.63 21.20
N VAL A 90 10.27 -10.58 22.14
CA VAL A 90 10.77 -11.96 21.93
C VAL A 90 9.62 -12.96 22.02
N ASP A 91 8.56 -12.60 22.76
CA ASP A 91 7.44 -13.50 22.99
C ASP A 91 6.33 -13.33 21.94
N CYS A 92 6.21 -12.16 21.32
CA CYS A 92 5.22 -11.92 20.26
C CYS A 92 5.64 -12.61 18.94
N MET A 93 4.65 -12.90 18.09
CA MET A 93 4.86 -13.34 16.72
C MET A 93 5.11 -12.13 15.82
N GLU A 94 6.10 -12.23 14.94
CA GLU A 94 6.35 -11.20 13.93
C GLU A 94 5.33 -11.26 12.79
N PHE A 95 4.82 -12.44 12.46
CA PHE A 95 4.02 -12.65 11.26
C PHE A 95 2.69 -13.34 11.56
N GLY A 96 1.61 -12.84 10.97
CA GLY A 96 0.36 -13.59 10.89
C GLY A 96 0.53 -14.75 9.92
N PHE A 97 0.94 -14.42 8.70
CA PHE A 97 1.35 -15.37 7.67
C PHE A 97 2.76 -15.03 7.16
N LEU A 98 3.67 -15.99 7.25
CA LEU A 98 4.99 -15.94 6.63
C LEU A 98 5.00 -16.84 5.38
N LEU A 99 5.21 -16.25 4.21
CA LEU A 99 5.52 -16.98 2.98
C LEU A 99 7.05 -17.07 2.87
N ALA A 100 7.59 -18.17 3.39
CA ALA A 100 9.02 -18.43 3.49
C ALA A 100 9.56 -19.18 2.26
N LYS A 101 10.73 -18.78 1.78
CA LYS A 101 11.46 -19.55 0.76
C LYS A 101 12.06 -20.77 1.44
N ALA A 102 11.81 -21.97 0.91
CA ALA A 102 12.43 -23.17 1.45
C ALA A 102 13.94 -23.22 1.17
N ASN A 103 14.36 -22.72 0.00
CA ASN A 103 15.76 -22.56 -0.41
C ASN A 103 15.85 -21.62 -1.65
N GLU A 104 17.06 -21.43 -2.19
CA GLU A 104 17.36 -20.55 -3.33
C GLU A 104 16.62 -20.88 -4.64
N THR A 105 16.03 -22.08 -4.72
CA THR A 105 15.28 -22.58 -5.88
C THR A 105 13.86 -23.02 -5.55
N ASN A 106 13.34 -22.74 -4.35
CA ASN A 106 11.97 -23.10 -3.97
C ASN A 106 11.30 -22.01 -3.12
N GLY A 107 10.52 -21.15 -3.76
CA GLY A 107 9.63 -20.17 -3.13
C GLY A 107 8.16 -20.61 -3.18
N PRO A 108 7.30 -20.13 -2.27
CA PRO A 108 5.88 -20.52 -2.26
C PRO A 108 5.12 -20.06 -3.51
N LYS A 109 4.27 -20.91 -4.09
CA LYS A 109 3.46 -20.53 -5.26
C LYS A 109 1.99 -20.88 -5.12
N ASN A 110 1.12 -20.16 -5.83
CA ASN A 110 -0.32 -20.47 -5.87
C ASN A 110 -0.95 -20.48 -4.46
N ILE A 111 -0.66 -19.44 -3.68
CA ILE A 111 -1.15 -19.30 -2.30
C ILE A 111 -2.36 -18.38 -2.27
N THR A 112 -3.42 -18.81 -1.60
CA THR A 112 -4.62 -17.99 -1.39
C THR A 112 -4.87 -17.79 0.10
N ILE A 113 -4.95 -16.54 0.53
CA ILE A 113 -5.29 -16.13 1.91
C ILE A 113 -6.52 -15.24 1.80
N LYS A 114 -7.69 -15.71 2.24
CA LYS A 114 -8.94 -14.95 2.05
C LYS A 114 -9.99 -15.09 3.15
N ASN A 115 -10.88 -14.10 3.18
CA ASN A 115 -12.09 -14.05 4.03
C ASN A 115 -11.81 -14.21 5.53
N LEU A 116 -10.65 -13.75 6.00
CA LEU A 116 -10.16 -13.96 7.37
C LEU A 116 -9.65 -12.68 8.02
N SER A 117 -9.48 -12.71 9.34
CA SER A 117 -8.84 -11.65 10.10
C SER A 117 -7.44 -12.03 10.59
N ILE A 118 -6.55 -11.03 10.65
CA ILE A 118 -5.20 -11.10 11.19
C ILE A 118 -5.05 -9.95 12.18
N THR A 119 -4.90 -10.25 13.46
CA THR A 119 -4.73 -9.24 14.50
C THR A 119 -3.48 -9.54 15.31
N LEU A 120 -2.44 -8.71 15.19
CA LEU A 120 -1.16 -8.92 15.88
C LEU A 120 -0.96 -7.90 17.01
N ASN A 121 0.28 -7.72 17.44
CA ASN A 121 0.65 -6.71 18.42
C ASN A 121 1.99 -6.04 18.05
N ASN A 122 1.90 -4.82 17.49
CA ASN A 122 3.05 -3.97 17.16
C ASN A 122 3.55 -3.11 18.33
N THR A 123 2.98 -3.22 19.54
CA THR A 123 3.39 -2.39 20.69
C THR A 123 4.82 -2.70 21.16
N TYR A 124 5.22 -3.98 21.09
CA TYR A 124 6.48 -4.46 21.65
C TYR A 124 7.58 -4.63 20.58
N PHE A 125 7.21 -4.66 19.30
CA PHE A 125 8.15 -4.91 18.21
C PHE A 125 7.71 -4.22 16.91
N THR A 126 8.67 -3.65 16.18
CA THR A 126 8.42 -2.73 15.06
C THR A 126 8.66 -3.36 13.68
N ALA A 127 8.72 -4.69 13.58
CA ALA A 127 8.81 -5.40 12.30
C ALA A 127 7.70 -6.45 12.14
N VAL A 128 6.52 -6.14 12.69
CA VAL A 128 5.36 -7.04 12.69
C VAL A 128 4.61 -6.88 11.36
N SER A 129 4.33 -7.98 10.67
CA SER A 129 3.59 -7.97 9.41
C SER A 129 2.38 -8.90 9.46
N GLY A 130 1.23 -8.41 9.00
CA GLY A 130 0.06 -9.28 8.87
C GLY A 130 0.34 -10.44 7.93
N ILE A 131 0.82 -10.11 6.72
CA ILE A 131 1.31 -11.08 5.74
C ILE A 131 2.68 -10.63 5.25
N TYR A 132 3.69 -11.50 5.41
CA TYR A 132 5.07 -11.25 4.98
C TYR A 132 5.47 -12.24 3.89
N ASN A 133 5.58 -11.76 2.65
CA ASN A 133 6.22 -12.48 1.55
C ASN A 133 7.71 -12.14 1.54
N SER A 134 8.51 -13.18 1.78
CA SER A 134 9.84 -13.02 2.35
C SER A 134 10.98 -13.48 1.44
N ASN A 135 12.17 -12.98 1.76
CA ASN A 135 13.46 -13.54 1.30
C ASN A 135 14.15 -14.33 2.42
N ILE A 136 13.40 -14.87 3.38
CA ILE A 136 13.93 -15.72 4.45
C ILE A 136 13.35 -17.12 4.36
N ASN A 137 14.03 -18.09 4.97
CA ASN A 137 13.45 -19.40 5.23
C ASN A 137 12.64 -19.41 6.54
N LYS A 138 12.03 -20.56 6.83
CA LYS A 138 11.23 -20.78 8.05
C LYS A 138 12.01 -20.58 9.37
N ASP A 139 13.33 -20.59 9.32
CA ASP A 139 14.22 -20.44 10.46
C ASP A 139 14.83 -19.01 10.52
N GLY A 140 14.31 -18.08 9.70
CA GLY A 140 14.73 -16.68 9.70
C GLY A 140 16.02 -16.38 8.92
N GLN A 141 16.60 -17.35 8.22
CA GLN A 141 17.83 -17.16 7.46
C GLN A 141 17.55 -16.51 6.11
N ASN A 142 18.32 -15.50 5.74
CA ASN A 142 18.24 -14.87 4.42
C ASN A 142 18.55 -15.88 3.29
N ILE A 143 17.72 -15.87 2.26
CA ILE A 143 17.83 -16.68 1.05
C ILE A 143 18.14 -15.76 -0.13
N THR A 144 19.24 -16.05 -0.82
CA THR A 144 19.56 -15.42 -2.11
C THR A 144 19.02 -16.31 -3.22
N VAL A 145 18.01 -15.84 -3.96
CA VAL A 145 17.38 -16.62 -5.03
C VAL A 145 18.31 -16.75 -6.23
N THR A 146 18.42 -17.95 -6.81
CA THR A 146 19.30 -18.25 -7.95
C THR A 146 18.55 -18.71 -9.19
N SER A 147 17.23 -18.89 -9.12
CA SER A 147 16.39 -19.27 -10.26
C SER A 147 14.94 -18.80 -10.08
N ASN A 148 14.16 -18.82 -11.16
CA ASN A 148 12.72 -18.49 -11.11
C ASN A 148 11.90 -19.39 -10.18
N ALA A 149 12.40 -20.60 -9.87
CA ALA A 149 11.73 -21.49 -8.95
C ALA A 149 11.81 -21.01 -7.48
N GLY A 150 12.82 -20.20 -7.13
CA GLY A 150 12.95 -19.58 -5.79
C GLY A 150 12.08 -18.34 -5.57
N LYS A 151 11.38 -17.88 -6.60
CA LYS A 151 10.44 -16.76 -6.52
C LYS A 151 9.13 -17.22 -5.89
N THR A 152 8.50 -16.34 -5.14
CA THR A 152 7.10 -16.40 -4.74
C THR A 152 6.24 -15.90 -5.90
N GLU A 153 5.27 -16.70 -6.33
CA GLU A 153 4.45 -16.39 -7.51
C GLU A 153 2.98 -16.80 -7.32
N ASP A 154 2.08 -16.12 -8.01
CA ASP A 154 0.64 -16.44 -8.03
C ASP A 154 0.01 -16.39 -6.63
N ILE A 155 0.07 -15.22 -5.99
CA ILE A 155 -0.42 -15.03 -4.62
C ILE A 155 -1.71 -14.20 -4.64
N LEU A 156 -2.76 -14.70 -3.99
CA LEU A 156 -4.03 -14.02 -3.79
C LEU A 156 -4.23 -13.71 -2.31
N ILE A 157 -4.36 -12.42 -1.99
CA ILE A 157 -4.73 -11.93 -0.65
C ILE A 157 -6.03 -11.15 -0.80
N GLN A 158 -7.14 -11.70 -0.31
CA GLN A 158 -8.46 -11.15 -0.61
C GLN A 158 -9.43 -11.12 0.57
N ASN A 159 -10.18 -10.01 0.71
CA ASN A 159 -11.22 -9.87 1.72
C ASN A 159 -10.69 -10.18 3.14
N THR A 160 -9.46 -9.78 3.45
CA THR A 160 -8.88 -9.93 4.78
C THR A 160 -9.01 -8.65 5.59
N SER A 161 -9.10 -8.78 6.92
CA SER A 161 -8.99 -7.66 7.85
C SER A 161 -7.68 -7.78 8.62
N ILE A 162 -6.77 -6.82 8.49
CA ILE A 162 -5.44 -6.86 9.09
C ILE A 162 -5.29 -5.68 10.05
N SER A 163 -4.86 -5.92 11.28
CA SER A 163 -4.66 -4.82 12.25
C SER A 163 -3.56 -5.05 13.29
N ASN A 164 -3.10 -3.94 13.86
CA ASN A 164 -2.07 -3.85 14.91
C ASN A 164 -0.71 -4.38 14.43
N VAL A 165 -0.25 -3.85 13.31
CA VAL A 165 0.93 -4.33 12.58
C VAL A 165 1.87 -3.18 12.23
N THR A 166 3.14 -3.45 11.93
CA THR A 166 4.00 -2.46 11.27
C THR A 166 3.66 -2.38 9.78
N TYR A 167 3.48 -3.55 9.15
CA TYR A 167 3.08 -3.70 7.75
C TYR A 167 1.81 -4.53 7.63
N GLY A 168 0.81 -4.06 6.89
CA GLY A 168 -0.38 -4.89 6.60
C GLY A 168 -0.01 -6.08 5.73
N VAL A 169 0.42 -5.79 4.50
CA VAL A 169 0.95 -6.77 3.56
C VAL A 169 2.32 -6.29 3.07
N TYR A 170 3.34 -7.13 3.23
CA TYR A 170 4.69 -6.84 2.77
C TYR A 170 5.12 -7.88 1.73
N VAL A 171 5.42 -7.41 0.52
CA VAL A 171 5.90 -8.20 -0.61
C VAL A 171 7.26 -7.67 -1.01
N ASN A 172 8.27 -8.52 -0.90
CA ASN A 172 9.64 -8.15 -1.21
C ASN A 172 10.33 -9.23 -2.02
N GLY A 173 10.53 -8.97 -3.31
CA GLY A 173 11.33 -9.83 -4.18
C GLY A 173 12.81 -9.75 -3.86
N ASN A 174 13.58 -10.72 -4.36
CA ASN A 174 14.97 -10.88 -3.94
C ASN A 174 15.90 -9.83 -4.53
N ASN A 175 15.76 -9.57 -5.83
CA ASN A 175 16.59 -8.64 -6.59
C ASN A 175 15.97 -8.34 -7.96
N PHE A 176 16.63 -7.50 -8.76
CA PHE A 176 16.19 -7.13 -10.11
C PHE A 176 16.03 -8.28 -11.11
N THR A 177 16.62 -9.45 -10.87
CA THR A 177 16.45 -10.62 -11.73
C THR A 177 15.28 -11.48 -11.24
N TYR A 178 15.14 -11.63 -9.93
CA TYR A 178 14.17 -12.51 -9.29
C TYR A 178 13.18 -11.72 -8.43
N ARG A 179 12.27 -11.01 -9.11
CA ARG A 179 11.18 -10.23 -8.52
C ARG A 179 9.91 -11.05 -8.34
N GLU A 180 9.21 -10.95 -7.21
CA GLU A 180 7.98 -11.73 -7.01
C GLU A 180 6.94 -11.41 -8.07
N ASN A 181 6.15 -12.39 -8.50
CA ASN A 181 5.35 -12.23 -9.72
C ASN A 181 3.89 -12.61 -9.54
N ASN A 182 3.00 -11.87 -10.20
CA ASN A 182 1.56 -12.14 -10.23
C ASN A 182 0.95 -12.16 -8.82
N ILE A 183 0.99 -11.00 -8.16
CA ILE A 183 0.47 -10.81 -6.82
C ILE A 183 -0.82 -9.99 -6.90
N LEU A 184 -1.91 -10.51 -6.33
CA LEU A 184 -3.20 -9.82 -6.26
C LEU A 184 -3.58 -9.56 -4.80
N ILE A 185 -3.60 -8.29 -4.42
CA ILE A 185 -4.00 -7.83 -3.08
C ILE A 185 -5.29 -7.04 -3.23
N LYS A 186 -6.43 -7.65 -2.87
CA LYS A 186 -7.74 -7.11 -3.22
C LYS A 186 -8.76 -7.07 -2.10
N ASN A 187 -9.50 -5.97 -1.99
CA ASN A 187 -10.64 -5.82 -1.08
C ASN A 187 -10.29 -6.10 0.40
N ASN A 188 -9.05 -5.86 0.80
CA ASN A 188 -8.63 -6.02 2.19
C ASN A 188 -8.88 -4.72 2.96
N THR A 189 -9.12 -4.85 4.26
CA THR A 189 -9.14 -3.72 5.20
C THR A 189 -7.89 -3.79 6.07
N ILE A 190 -7.08 -2.74 6.07
CA ILE A 190 -5.85 -2.66 6.85
C ILE A 190 -5.95 -1.45 7.76
N ASN A 191 -5.96 -1.70 9.07
CA ASN A 191 -6.23 -0.69 10.08
C ASN A 191 -5.15 -0.71 11.18
N ASN A 192 -4.81 0.45 11.75
CA ASN A 192 -3.84 0.56 12.85
C ASN A 192 -2.47 -0.06 12.50
N PHE A 193 -1.71 0.66 11.67
CA PHE A 193 -0.37 0.24 11.22
C PHE A 193 0.69 1.34 11.36
N GLU A 194 1.97 0.97 11.40
CA GLU A 194 3.05 1.94 11.71
C GLU A 194 3.92 2.40 10.54
N THR A 195 4.12 1.58 9.49
CA THR A 195 5.00 1.95 8.36
C THR A 195 4.29 1.91 7.03
N ALA A 196 3.66 0.79 6.69
CA ALA A 196 2.86 0.73 5.46
C ALA A 196 1.64 -0.16 5.56
N GLY A 197 0.54 0.27 4.95
CA GLY A 197 -0.61 -0.61 4.77
C GLY A 197 -0.25 -1.75 3.82
N ILE A 198 0.21 -1.40 2.62
CA ILE A 198 0.73 -2.37 1.63
C ILE A 198 2.09 -1.90 1.14
N TYR A 199 3.08 -2.79 1.17
CA TYR A 199 4.43 -2.53 0.69
C TYR A 199 4.80 -3.58 -0.35
N ALA A 200 4.84 -3.21 -1.63
CA ALA A 200 5.23 -4.06 -2.73
C ALA A 200 6.54 -3.55 -3.35
N TYR A 201 7.60 -4.32 -3.18
CA TYR A 201 8.95 -3.99 -3.62
C TYR A 201 9.57 -5.17 -4.35
N TYR A 202 10.29 -4.89 -5.45
CA TYR A 202 10.80 -5.94 -6.34
C TYR A 202 9.70 -6.94 -6.75
N SER A 203 8.58 -6.45 -7.27
CA SER A 203 7.50 -7.31 -7.73
C SER A 203 6.97 -6.94 -9.12
N ASP A 204 6.75 -7.95 -9.95
CA ASP A 204 6.21 -7.87 -11.30
C ASP A 204 4.73 -8.27 -11.33
N ASN A 205 3.95 -7.58 -12.15
CA ASN A 205 2.52 -7.85 -12.38
C ASN A 205 1.71 -7.85 -11.07
N THR A 206 1.97 -6.86 -10.20
CA THR A 206 1.25 -6.71 -8.93
C THR A 206 0.05 -5.79 -9.06
N ASN A 207 -1.11 -6.33 -8.69
CA ASN A 207 -2.39 -5.62 -8.72
C ASN A 207 -2.90 -5.40 -7.29
N ILE A 208 -3.09 -4.13 -6.93
CA ILE A 208 -3.58 -3.72 -5.61
C ILE A 208 -4.91 -2.99 -5.80
N VAL A 209 -6.00 -3.68 -5.46
CA VAL A 209 -7.34 -3.32 -5.95
C VAL A 209 -8.36 -3.23 -4.82
N GLY A 210 -9.04 -2.09 -4.67
CA GLY A 210 -10.22 -2.00 -3.81
C GLY A 210 -9.95 -2.16 -2.31
N ASN A 211 -8.72 -1.95 -1.85
CA ASN A 211 -8.38 -2.06 -0.43
C ASN A 211 -8.75 -0.77 0.31
N THR A 212 -9.12 -0.91 1.58
CA THR A 212 -9.29 0.19 2.53
C THR A 212 -8.11 0.19 3.48
N ILE A 213 -7.36 1.29 3.55
CA ILE A 213 -6.18 1.45 4.39
C ILE A 213 -6.39 2.67 5.28
N GLU A 214 -6.42 2.47 6.59
CA GLU A 214 -6.79 3.55 7.52
C GLU A 214 -6.06 3.51 8.85
N ASN A 215 -6.06 4.66 9.52
CA ASN A 215 -5.59 4.84 10.90
C ASN A 215 -4.13 4.39 11.09
N GLY A 216 -3.27 4.65 10.10
CA GLY A 216 -1.84 4.44 10.24
C GLY A 216 -1.21 5.54 11.08
N VAL A 217 -0.41 5.18 12.09
CA VAL A 217 0.24 6.12 13.01
C VAL A 217 1.71 5.78 13.14
N SER A 218 2.58 6.76 12.89
CA SER A 218 4.03 6.58 12.97
C SER A 218 4.71 7.73 13.71
N ASN A 219 5.96 7.53 14.12
CA ASN A 219 6.87 8.60 14.52
C ASN A 219 7.97 8.86 13.46
N SER A 220 7.84 8.22 12.29
CA SER A 220 8.80 8.23 11.18
C SER A 220 8.05 8.26 9.84
N TYR A 221 8.66 7.72 8.79
CA TYR A 221 8.04 7.50 7.49
C TYR A 221 6.79 6.63 7.59
N LEU A 222 5.72 7.05 6.91
CA LEU A 222 4.45 6.35 6.85
C LEU A 222 3.87 6.45 5.43
N THR A 223 3.42 5.32 4.89
CA THR A 223 2.71 5.31 3.60
C THR A 223 1.48 4.43 3.64
N GLY A 224 0.41 4.80 2.95
CA GLY A 224 -0.71 3.87 2.74
C GLY A 224 -0.26 2.69 1.87
N MET A 225 0.32 3.01 0.71
CA MET A 225 0.84 2.02 -0.23
C MET A 225 2.21 2.43 -0.78
N TYR A 226 3.13 1.48 -0.85
CA TYR A 226 4.39 1.61 -1.57
C TYR A 226 4.46 0.56 -2.67
N ASN A 227 4.83 0.98 -3.88
CA ASN A 227 4.95 0.11 -5.04
C ASN A 227 6.21 0.51 -5.80
N GLY A 228 7.17 -0.39 -5.98
CA GLY A 228 8.39 -0.02 -6.69
C GLY A 228 9.33 -1.16 -7.04
N TRP A 229 10.32 -0.84 -7.85
CA TRP A 229 11.45 -1.66 -8.23
C TRP A 229 11.07 -2.96 -8.97
N GLY A 230 9.88 -2.98 -9.55
CA GLY A 230 9.41 -4.04 -10.43
C GLY A 230 8.72 -3.48 -11.66
N THR A 231 7.79 -4.25 -12.23
CA THR A 231 7.08 -3.92 -13.46
C THR A 231 5.59 -4.16 -13.33
N ASN A 232 4.80 -3.39 -14.09
CA ASN A 232 3.37 -3.59 -14.31
C ASN A 232 2.55 -3.54 -13.02
N TYR A 233 2.84 -2.55 -12.17
CA TYR A 233 2.01 -2.24 -11.01
C TYR A 233 0.69 -1.60 -11.45
N ILE A 234 -0.43 -2.13 -10.95
CA ILE A 234 -1.76 -1.53 -11.08
C ILE A 234 -2.33 -1.29 -9.70
N VAL A 235 -2.47 -0.02 -9.34
CA VAL A 235 -3.01 0.45 -8.07
C VAL A 235 -4.35 1.10 -8.34
N GLU A 236 -5.46 0.40 -8.09
CA GLU A 236 -6.78 0.92 -8.42
C GLU A 236 -7.87 0.77 -7.35
N LYS A 237 -8.77 1.77 -7.29
CA LYS A 237 -9.98 1.73 -6.46
C LYS A 237 -9.72 1.61 -4.95
N ASN A 238 -8.50 1.88 -4.49
CA ASN A 238 -8.18 1.83 -3.07
C ASN A 238 -8.62 3.14 -2.39
N THR A 239 -8.99 3.01 -1.11
CA THR A 239 -9.30 4.14 -0.23
C THR A 239 -8.24 4.19 0.86
N ILE A 240 -7.56 5.33 1.00
CA ILE A 240 -6.51 5.56 2.00
C ILE A 240 -6.88 6.79 2.82
N THR A 241 -7.04 6.63 4.13
CA THR A 241 -7.44 7.73 5.00
C THR A 241 -6.76 7.70 6.37
N ASN A 242 -6.80 8.82 7.09
CA ASN A 242 -6.42 8.92 8.50
C ASN A 242 -4.98 8.44 8.78
N LEU A 243 -4.02 8.89 7.98
CA LEU A 243 -2.60 8.59 8.23
C LEU A 243 -1.94 9.76 8.96
N ALA A 244 -1.20 9.47 10.03
CA ALA A 244 -0.57 10.48 10.86
C ALA A 244 0.88 10.10 11.20
N SER A 245 1.82 11.03 11.00
CA SER A 245 3.18 10.88 11.53
C SER A 245 3.55 12.04 12.45
N SER A 246 4.13 11.71 13.60
CA SER A 246 4.67 12.69 14.53
C SER A 246 6.14 13.06 14.25
N ALA A 247 6.71 12.60 13.14
CA ALA A 247 8.09 12.89 12.77
C ALA A 247 8.31 14.40 12.60
N THR A 248 9.46 14.90 13.06
CA THR A 248 9.81 16.33 12.99
C THR A 248 10.61 16.68 11.75
N SER A 249 11.45 15.75 11.28
CA SER A 249 12.34 15.89 10.13
C SER A 249 12.22 14.70 9.18
N GLY A 250 12.67 14.89 7.94
CA GLY A 250 12.49 13.94 6.84
C GLY A 250 11.71 14.57 5.69
N SER A 251 12.02 14.19 4.45
CA SER A 251 11.22 14.58 3.27
C SER A 251 10.16 13.51 3.03
N HIS A 252 8.97 13.94 2.61
CA HIS A 252 7.88 13.08 2.20
C HIS A 252 7.50 12.04 3.28
N ILE A 253 7.25 12.54 4.49
CA ILE A 253 7.05 11.76 5.72
C ILE A 253 5.78 10.91 5.61
N VAL A 254 4.66 11.51 5.19
CA VAL A 254 3.37 10.82 5.06
C VAL A 254 2.94 10.78 3.61
N LYS A 255 2.69 9.58 3.10
CA LYS A 255 2.22 9.37 1.73
C LYS A 255 0.92 8.58 1.70
N GLY A 256 -0.01 8.95 0.84
CA GLY A 256 -1.14 8.07 0.51
C GLY A 256 -0.66 6.91 -0.33
N ILE A 257 -0.20 7.22 -1.54
CA ILE A 257 0.36 6.26 -2.50
C ILE A 257 1.77 6.70 -2.91
N GLN A 258 2.72 5.79 -2.85
CA GLN A 258 4.04 5.92 -3.45
C GLN A 258 4.17 4.97 -4.64
N GLY A 259 4.25 5.53 -5.84
CA GLY A 259 4.75 4.84 -7.02
C GLY A 259 6.23 5.13 -7.19
N ASP A 260 7.10 4.27 -6.66
CA ASP A 260 8.55 4.38 -6.76
C ASP A 260 9.07 3.74 -8.05
N TYR A 261 10.39 3.83 -8.27
CA TYR A 261 11.13 3.47 -9.48
C TYR A 261 10.65 2.15 -10.05
N SER A 262 9.77 2.19 -11.03
CA SER A 262 9.26 1.01 -11.70
C SER A 262 9.87 0.94 -13.09
N MET A 263 10.29 -0.25 -13.50
CA MET A 263 10.94 -0.50 -14.79
C MET A 263 9.94 -0.51 -15.96
N SER A 264 8.66 -0.41 -15.66
CA SER A 264 7.60 -0.05 -16.60
C SER A 264 6.66 0.94 -15.91
N SER A 265 5.75 1.52 -16.69
CA SER A 265 4.85 2.53 -16.15
C SER A 265 3.90 1.95 -15.10
N THR A 266 3.86 2.57 -13.93
CA THR A 266 2.89 2.27 -12.88
C THR A 266 1.56 2.95 -13.18
N ILE A 267 0.47 2.18 -13.13
CA ILE A 267 -0.89 2.68 -13.36
C ILE A 267 -1.55 2.93 -11.99
N ILE A 268 -1.86 4.19 -11.69
CA ILE A 268 -2.52 4.60 -10.44
C ILE A 268 -3.88 5.19 -10.82
N LYS A 269 -4.99 4.49 -10.53
CA LYS A 269 -6.30 4.98 -10.99
C LYS A 269 -7.48 4.74 -10.06
N ASN A 270 -8.43 5.67 -10.06
CA ASN A 270 -9.67 5.59 -9.27
C ASN A 270 -9.42 5.45 -7.76
N ASN A 271 -8.26 5.85 -7.25
CA ASN A 271 -7.99 5.80 -5.80
C ASN A 271 -8.54 7.04 -5.11
N ILE A 272 -8.86 6.90 -3.84
CA ILE A 272 -9.31 7.96 -2.96
C ILE A 272 -8.28 8.10 -1.82
N ILE A 273 -7.71 9.28 -1.66
CA ILE A 273 -6.75 9.59 -0.60
C ILE A 273 -7.21 10.84 0.15
N SER A 274 -7.30 10.77 1.47
CA SER A 274 -7.58 11.96 2.29
C SER A 274 -7.10 11.86 3.72
N ASN A 275 -7.23 12.97 4.47
CA ASN A 275 -6.92 13.05 5.89
C ASN A 275 -5.53 12.51 6.27
N LEU A 276 -4.50 13.00 5.58
CA LEU A 276 -3.10 12.75 5.90
C LEU A 276 -2.56 13.92 6.74
N THR A 277 -1.84 13.63 7.83
CA THR A 277 -1.36 14.66 8.77
C THR A 277 0.08 14.41 9.22
N ALA A 278 0.83 15.50 9.43
CA ALA A 278 2.19 15.46 9.97
C ALA A 278 2.43 16.70 10.86
N PRO A 279 1.77 16.78 12.03
CA PRO A 279 1.65 18.03 12.80
C PRO A 279 2.97 18.61 13.31
N ASN A 280 4.01 17.78 13.45
CA ASN A 280 5.33 18.21 13.94
C ASN A 280 6.34 18.45 12.81
N ALA A 281 6.00 18.16 11.55
CA ALA A 281 6.95 18.16 10.46
C ALA A 281 7.41 19.57 10.09
N THR A 282 8.70 19.74 9.85
CA THR A 282 9.34 21.04 9.52
C THR A 282 9.77 21.17 8.06
N ASN A 283 9.47 20.18 7.22
CA ASN A 283 9.92 20.13 5.83
C ASN A 283 8.84 20.62 4.85
N ILE A 284 9.30 21.19 3.74
CA ILE A 284 8.54 21.83 2.67
C ILE A 284 7.69 20.86 1.85
N ASP A 285 8.03 19.57 1.89
CA ASP A 285 7.34 18.47 1.22
C ASP A 285 7.06 17.35 2.23
N ALA A 286 6.38 17.64 3.35
CA ALA A 286 6.16 16.69 4.42
C ALA A 286 5.06 15.65 4.11
N ILE A 287 4.02 16.04 3.38
CA ILE A 287 2.87 15.18 3.06
C ILE A 287 2.68 15.14 1.55
N ASP A 288 2.53 13.94 0.99
CA ASP A 288 2.11 13.76 -0.40
C ASP A 288 0.87 12.86 -0.49
N GLY A 289 -0.19 13.32 -1.15
CA GLY A 289 -1.34 12.46 -1.42
C GLY A 289 -0.94 11.28 -2.30
N ILE A 290 -0.32 11.60 -3.44
CA ILE A 290 0.36 10.63 -4.30
C ILE A 290 1.76 11.15 -4.61
N TYR A 291 2.77 10.33 -4.33
CA TYR A 291 4.17 10.54 -4.69
C TYR A 291 4.54 9.61 -5.84
N THR A 292 5.25 10.12 -6.84
CA THR A 292 5.74 9.32 -7.97
C THR A 292 7.23 9.54 -8.23
N TYR A 293 7.94 8.46 -8.53
CA TYR A 293 9.31 8.43 -9.03
C TYR A 293 9.41 7.29 -10.06
N GLY A 294 9.57 7.61 -11.34
CA GLY A 294 9.45 6.61 -12.43
C GLY A 294 8.41 6.99 -13.47
N ASP A 295 8.22 6.15 -14.48
CA ASP A 295 7.12 6.32 -15.43
C ASP A 295 5.78 6.04 -14.74
N ASN A 296 4.83 6.98 -14.84
CA ASN A 296 3.54 6.86 -14.15
C ASN A 296 2.38 7.38 -14.98
N GLU A 297 1.27 6.63 -14.97
CA GLU A 297 0.00 7.06 -15.53
C GLU A 297 -1.07 7.14 -14.44
N CYS A 298 -1.51 8.36 -14.12
CA CYS A 298 -2.47 8.61 -13.06
C CYS A 298 -3.82 9.06 -13.64
N TYR A 299 -4.88 8.31 -13.32
CA TYR A 299 -6.22 8.55 -13.86
C TYR A 299 -7.31 8.56 -12.80
N ASN A 300 -8.21 9.54 -12.84
CA ASN A 300 -9.44 9.49 -12.04
C ASN A 300 -9.21 9.34 -10.53
N ASN A 301 -8.02 9.66 -10.02
CA ASN A 301 -7.76 9.64 -8.60
C ASN A 301 -8.35 10.89 -7.95
N THR A 302 -8.77 10.76 -6.70
CA THR A 302 -9.16 11.88 -5.86
C THR A 302 -8.24 11.96 -4.66
N VAL A 303 -7.58 13.10 -4.51
CA VAL A 303 -6.78 13.46 -3.35
C VAL A 303 -7.40 14.69 -2.71
N PHE A 304 -7.72 14.59 -1.43
CA PHE A 304 -8.16 15.73 -0.62
C PHE A 304 -7.30 15.84 0.65
N LEU A 305 -6.41 16.83 0.68
CA LEU A 305 -5.60 17.14 1.84
C LEU A 305 -6.14 18.37 2.57
N TYR A 306 -6.18 18.29 3.89
CA TYR A 306 -6.50 19.41 4.77
C TYR A 306 -5.64 19.28 6.04
N CYS A 307 -4.44 19.86 6.01
CA CYS A 307 -3.59 19.94 7.20
C CYS A 307 -3.69 21.34 7.82
N ALA A 308 -4.14 21.40 9.07
CA ALA A 308 -4.33 22.64 9.82
C ALA A 308 -3.15 23.00 10.74
N SER A 309 -2.11 22.15 10.80
CA SER A 309 -0.95 22.33 11.68
C SER A 309 0.31 21.74 11.05
N GLY A 310 1.47 22.27 11.44
CA GLY A 310 2.79 21.79 11.05
C GLY A 310 3.88 22.54 11.82
N GLY A 311 5.14 22.11 11.69
CA GLY A 311 6.31 22.85 12.15
C GLY A 311 6.69 24.01 11.21
N ILE A 312 7.62 24.86 11.62
CA ILE A 312 8.16 25.92 10.75
C ILE A 312 8.75 25.28 9.49
N GLY A 313 8.39 25.79 8.31
CA GLY A 313 8.87 25.26 7.03
C GLY A 313 8.02 24.12 6.45
N PHE A 314 6.93 23.74 7.11
CA PHE A 314 5.99 22.72 6.63
C PHE A 314 5.50 22.98 5.19
N GLY A 315 5.27 21.91 4.44
CA GLY A 315 4.45 21.94 3.24
C GLY A 315 3.90 20.58 2.86
N SER A 316 2.95 20.60 1.92
CA SER A 316 2.17 19.45 1.49
C SER A 316 1.85 19.52 0.01
N ASN A 317 1.65 18.35 -0.59
CA ASN A 317 1.43 18.18 -2.02
C ASN A 317 0.25 17.23 -2.27
N ALA A 318 -0.76 17.63 -3.04
CA ALA A 318 -1.78 16.67 -3.45
C ALA A 318 -1.18 15.61 -4.40
N PHE A 319 -0.34 16.05 -5.34
CA PHE A 319 0.43 15.19 -6.23
C PHE A 319 1.88 15.67 -6.33
N TYR A 320 2.83 14.79 -6.05
CA TYR A 320 4.27 15.07 -6.14
C TYR A 320 4.96 14.17 -7.17
N VAL A 321 5.81 14.76 -8.00
CA VAL A 321 6.69 14.06 -8.94
C VAL A 321 8.14 14.30 -8.56
N SER A 322 8.81 13.23 -8.14
CA SER A 322 10.26 13.18 -8.10
C SER A 322 10.78 12.99 -9.53
N TYR A 323 11.16 14.10 -10.12
CA TYR A 323 11.61 14.23 -11.49
C TYR A 323 13.01 13.65 -11.69
N THR A 324 13.14 12.94 -12.81
CA THR A 324 14.38 12.78 -13.55
C THR A 324 14.08 12.96 -15.03
N SER A 325 15.09 13.24 -15.86
CA SER A 325 14.91 13.34 -17.31
C SER A 325 14.54 12.01 -17.98
N ALA A 326 14.68 10.88 -17.28
CA ALA A 326 14.44 9.55 -17.80
C ALA A 326 12.98 9.09 -17.67
N PHE A 327 12.17 9.77 -16.85
CA PHE A 327 10.82 9.33 -16.51
C PHE A 327 9.76 10.31 -16.96
N SER A 328 8.58 9.77 -17.20
CA SER A 328 7.43 10.50 -17.70
C SER A 328 6.22 10.37 -16.78
N THR A 329 5.39 11.40 -16.77
CA THR A 329 4.15 11.44 -15.98
C THR A 329 3.00 11.85 -16.88
N LYS A 330 1.91 11.09 -16.81
CA LYS A 330 0.65 11.40 -17.47
C LYS A 330 -0.46 11.54 -16.43
N LEU A 331 -1.12 12.70 -16.42
CA LEU A 331 -2.23 12.98 -15.51
C LEU A 331 -3.50 13.22 -16.31
N ARG A 332 -4.56 12.46 -16.06
CA ARG A 332 -5.84 12.72 -16.72
C ARG A 332 -7.04 12.50 -15.81
N ASN A 333 -7.98 13.44 -15.83
CA ASN A 333 -9.22 13.35 -15.05
C ASN A 333 -9.03 13.18 -13.53
N ASN A 334 -7.92 13.63 -12.96
CA ASN A 334 -7.70 13.54 -11.51
C ASN A 334 -8.29 14.76 -10.79
N ILE A 335 -8.58 14.59 -9.50
CA ILE A 335 -8.97 15.65 -8.57
C ILE A 335 -7.88 15.75 -7.52
N PHE A 336 -7.06 16.80 -7.61
CA PHE A 336 -5.96 17.08 -6.69
C PHE A 336 -6.26 18.35 -5.92
N ILE A 337 -6.78 18.16 -4.71
CA ILE A 337 -7.13 19.24 -3.80
C ILE A 337 -6.19 19.21 -2.60
N ASN A 338 -5.46 20.30 -2.43
CA ASN A 338 -4.69 20.57 -1.22
C ASN A 338 -5.25 21.82 -0.54
N ALA A 339 -6.23 21.62 0.33
CA ALA A 339 -6.86 22.68 1.11
C ALA A 339 -6.14 22.92 2.45
N SER A 340 -4.90 22.45 2.61
CA SER A 340 -4.12 22.68 3.83
C SER A 340 -3.95 24.17 4.10
N THR A 341 -4.13 24.57 5.35
CA THR A 341 -4.10 25.98 5.78
C THR A 341 -2.79 26.38 6.45
N TYR A 342 -1.89 25.42 6.62
CA TYR A 342 -0.59 25.61 7.25
C TYR A 342 0.55 25.27 6.30
N GLY A 343 1.61 26.08 6.34
CA GLY A 343 2.78 25.92 5.46
C GLY A 343 2.46 26.17 3.99
N ARG A 344 3.27 25.59 3.10
CA ARG A 344 3.02 25.66 1.66
C ARG A 344 2.13 24.51 1.20
N ALA A 345 1.00 24.82 0.58
CA ALA A 345 0.10 23.88 -0.06
C ALA A 345 0.28 23.93 -1.59
N VAL A 346 0.64 22.80 -2.20
CA VAL A 346 0.76 22.67 -3.65
C VAL A 346 -0.21 21.60 -4.16
N ALA A 347 -0.93 21.89 -5.25
CA ALA A 347 -1.77 20.89 -5.91
C ALA A 347 -0.92 19.90 -6.75
N TYR A 348 -0.05 20.44 -7.61
CA TYR A 348 0.91 19.67 -8.42
C TYR A 348 2.34 20.16 -8.19
N ASN A 349 3.15 19.37 -7.49
CA ASN A 349 4.56 19.67 -7.21
C ASN A 349 5.50 18.74 -8.00
N ARG A 350 6.62 19.29 -8.44
CA ARG A 350 7.74 18.59 -9.06
C ARG A 350 9.05 19.13 -8.47
N ASN A 351 10.14 18.37 -8.54
CA ASN A 351 11.48 18.87 -8.23
C ASN A 351 12.35 19.10 -9.49
N GLY A 352 11.73 19.41 -10.64
CA GLY A 352 12.44 19.74 -11.88
C GLY A 352 11.60 20.46 -12.93
N THR A 353 12.24 21.35 -13.68
CA THR A 353 11.59 22.30 -14.61
C THR A 353 11.30 21.72 -16.01
N THR A 354 11.81 20.52 -16.33
CA THR A 354 11.64 19.92 -17.65
C THR A 354 10.20 19.47 -17.86
N LEU A 355 9.49 20.12 -18.80
CA LEU A 355 8.09 19.82 -19.11
C LEU A 355 7.91 18.75 -20.21
N SER A 356 8.98 18.34 -20.91
CA SER A 356 8.88 17.25 -21.91
C SER A 356 8.51 15.91 -21.27
N THR A 357 8.83 15.72 -19.99
CA THR A 357 8.46 14.55 -19.19
C THR A 357 7.04 14.62 -18.65
N TYR A 358 6.38 15.78 -18.72
CA TYR A 358 4.94 15.87 -18.53
C TYR A 358 4.27 15.56 -19.87
N LEU A 359 3.57 14.42 -19.99
CA LEU A 359 3.17 13.92 -21.31
C LEU A 359 2.01 14.74 -21.90
N SER A 360 2.05 14.93 -23.23
CA SER A 360 1.05 15.72 -23.96
C SER A 360 -0.41 15.24 -23.87
N PRO A 361 -0.72 13.95 -23.64
CA PRO A 361 -2.09 13.50 -23.43
C PRO A 361 -2.68 13.85 -22.05
N SER A 362 -1.92 14.53 -21.19
CA SER A 362 -2.39 14.96 -19.87
C SER A 362 -3.39 16.10 -20.00
N ASP A 363 -4.58 15.92 -19.44
CA ASP A 363 -5.69 16.87 -19.58
C ASP A 363 -6.84 16.61 -18.60
N TYR A 364 -7.75 17.57 -18.47
CA TYR A 364 -8.99 17.47 -17.66
C TYR A 364 -8.76 17.18 -16.18
N ASN A 365 -7.67 17.66 -15.60
CA ASN A 365 -7.42 17.55 -14.16
C ASN A 365 -8.05 18.73 -13.41
N LEU A 366 -8.39 18.51 -12.14
CA LEU A 366 -8.73 19.57 -11.20
C LEU A 366 -7.56 19.78 -10.25
N PHE A 367 -7.00 20.99 -10.23
CA PHE A 367 -5.95 21.39 -9.31
C PHE A 367 -6.45 22.53 -8.43
N TYR A 368 -6.40 22.36 -7.10
CA TYR A 368 -6.82 23.41 -6.17
C TYR A 368 -5.93 23.42 -4.93
N ALA A 369 -5.47 24.62 -4.55
CA ALA A 369 -4.58 24.84 -3.42
C ALA A 369 -5.08 25.92 -2.44
N GLY A 370 -6.39 26.24 -2.46
CA GLY A 370 -6.94 27.38 -1.72
C GLY A 370 -6.87 28.70 -2.49
N THR A 371 -7.07 29.82 -1.79
CA THR A 371 -6.93 31.17 -2.37
C THR A 371 -5.48 31.39 -2.85
N PRO A 372 -5.26 31.80 -4.12
CA PRO A 372 -3.91 32.00 -4.67
C PRO A 372 -3.03 32.89 -3.79
N SER A 373 -1.84 32.40 -3.46
CA SER A 373 -0.84 33.14 -2.69
C SER A 373 0.55 32.50 -2.85
N ALA A 374 1.60 33.10 -2.28
CA ALA A 374 2.93 32.51 -2.27
C ALA A 374 3.00 31.12 -1.57
N ASN A 375 2.03 30.84 -0.69
CA ASN A 375 1.93 29.55 0.01
C ASN A 375 0.91 28.60 -0.64
N ASN A 376 0.07 29.08 -1.56
CA ASN A 376 -1.03 28.31 -2.14
C ASN A 376 -0.84 28.26 -3.66
N LEU A 377 -0.24 27.17 -4.13
CA LEU A 377 0.24 27.05 -5.51
C LEU A 377 -0.53 25.95 -6.26
N ILE A 378 -0.99 26.26 -7.47
CA ILE A 378 -1.45 25.24 -8.41
C ILE A 378 -0.27 24.37 -8.82
N PHE A 379 0.87 24.99 -9.10
CA PHE A 379 2.06 24.30 -9.54
C PHE A 379 3.35 24.85 -8.93
N TYR A 380 4.26 23.95 -8.58
CA TYR A 380 5.62 24.27 -8.15
C TYR A 380 6.60 23.26 -8.74
N ASP A 381 7.77 23.70 -9.21
CA ASP A 381 8.80 22.80 -9.76
C ASP A 381 10.20 22.95 -9.13
N GLY A 382 10.29 23.62 -7.98
CA GLY A 382 11.55 24.01 -7.35
C GLY A 382 12.07 25.38 -7.79
N THR A 383 11.59 25.91 -8.93
CA THR A 383 12.00 27.22 -9.47
C THR A 383 10.80 28.15 -9.66
N ASN A 384 9.76 27.62 -10.30
CA ASN A 384 8.56 28.33 -10.69
C ASN A 384 7.44 28.10 -9.69
N SER A 385 6.66 29.13 -9.39
CA SER A 385 5.56 29.09 -8.41
C SER A 385 4.27 29.67 -9.01
N ASP A 386 3.48 28.83 -9.67
CA ASP A 386 2.24 29.26 -10.32
C ASP A 386 1.10 29.24 -9.30
N GLN A 387 0.62 30.42 -8.92
CA GLN A 387 -0.44 30.57 -7.92
C GLN A 387 -1.83 30.33 -8.53
N THR A 388 -1.99 30.64 -9.82
CA THR A 388 -3.28 30.54 -10.53
C THR A 388 -3.26 29.45 -11.58
N LEU A 389 -4.46 28.96 -11.94
CA LEU A 389 -4.60 28.02 -13.06
C LEU A 389 -4.19 28.64 -14.40
N GLY A 390 -4.34 29.96 -14.55
CA GLY A 390 -3.92 30.68 -15.76
C GLY A 390 -2.41 30.58 -15.97
N ASP A 391 -1.63 30.90 -14.93
CA ASP A 391 -0.16 30.80 -14.96
C ASP A 391 0.30 29.37 -15.27
N TYR A 392 -0.33 28.39 -14.62
CA TYR A 392 -0.07 26.97 -14.87
C TYR A 392 -0.32 26.59 -16.33
N LYS A 393 -1.48 26.94 -16.89
CA LYS A 393 -1.83 26.63 -18.29
C LYS A 393 -0.87 27.28 -19.28
N THR A 394 -0.43 28.52 -19.03
CA THR A 394 0.62 29.17 -19.82
C THR A 394 1.91 28.37 -19.77
N ARG A 395 2.32 27.89 -18.58
CA ARG A 395 3.54 27.11 -18.40
C ARG A 395 3.51 25.77 -19.14
N VAL A 396 2.43 25.00 -19.00
CA VAL A 396 2.33 23.67 -19.62
C VAL A 396 1.95 23.72 -21.11
N ALA A 397 1.73 24.92 -21.65
CA ALA A 397 1.52 25.25 -23.04
C ALA A 397 0.32 24.52 -23.68
N THR A 398 0.54 23.40 -24.37
CA THR A 398 -0.53 22.66 -25.06
C THR A 398 -1.14 21.55 -24.20
N ARG A 399 -0.59 21.29 -23.02
CA ARG A 399 -1.04 20.23 -22.09
C ARG A 399 -2.04 20.83 -21.10
N ASP A 400 -2.95 20.02 -20.56
CA ASP A 400 -3.84 20.43 -19.46
C ASP A 400 -4.72 21.66 -19.71
N GLN A 401 -5.01 21.97 -20.96
CA GLN A 401 -5.76 23.17 -21.32
C GLN A 401 -7.23 23.08 -20.91
N ASN A 402 -7.78 21.87 -20.74
CA ASN A 402 -9.14 21.65 -20.25
C ASN A 402 -9.19 21.37 -18.75
N SER A 403 -8.09 21.63 -18.01
CA SER A 403 -8.07 21.50 -16.56
C SER A 403 -8.79 22.66 -15.86
N TYR A 404 -9.22 22.43 -14.62
CA TYR A 404 -10.02 23.35 -13.82
C TYR A 404 -9.39 23.56 -12.44
N THR A 405 -9.83 24.62 -11.76
CA THR A 405 -9.48 24.90 -10.37
C THR A 405 -10.73 25.28 -9.61
N GLY A 406 -10.87 24.80 -8.38
CA GLY A 406 -12.01 25.05 -7.53
C GLY A 406 -12.16 23.97 -6.47
N MET A 407 -12.86 24.30 -5.40
CA MET A 407 -13.26 23.31 -4.40
C MET A 407 -14.44 22.51 -4.96
N VAL A 408 -14.47 21.19 -4.71
CA VAL A 408 -15.63 20.35 -5.03
C VAL A 408 -16.32 19.93 -3.75
N ASN A 409 -17.65 19.89 -3.78
CA ASN A 409 -18.42 19.28 -2.71
C ASN A 409 -18.31 17.76 -2.84
N PHE A 410 -17.69 17.12 -1.85
CA PHE A 410 -17.69 15.67 -1.74
C PHE A 410 -19.01 15.20 -1.10
N ILE A 411 -19.51 14.05 -1.52
CA ILE A 411 -20.65 13.41 -0.86
C ILE A 411 -20.19 13.01 0.56
N THR A 412 -20.94 13.39 1.58
CA THR A 412 -20.69 12.95 2.96
C THR A 412 -20.87 11.43 3.06
N GLY A 413 -19.87 10.73 3.62
CA GLY A 413 -19.85 9.28 3.84
C GLY A 413 -18.99 8.57 2.79
N ASP A 414 -17.74 8.25 3.16
CA ASP A 414 -16.71 7.39 2.52
C ASP A 414 -16.48 7.51 1.00
N SER A 415 -17.19 8.41 0.32
CA SER A 415 -17.20 8.57 -1.11
C SER A 415 -16.76 9.99 -1.44
N LEU A 416 -15.45 10.18 -1.52
CA LEU A 416 -14.85 11.35 -2.16
C LEU A 416 -15.02 11.27 -3.69
N ARG A 417 -16.22 10.92 -4.18
CA ARG A 417 -16.59 11.06 -5.59
C ARG A 417 -17.29 12.41 -5.73
N PRO A 418 -16.87 13.29 -6.66
CA PRO A 418 -17.60 14.53 -6.91
C PRO A 418 -19.03 14.22 -7.36
N ILE A 419 -19.96 15.09 -7.00
CA ILE A 419 -21.33 15.04 -7.52
C ILE A 419 -21.25 15.25 -9.04
N VAL A 420 -21.81 14.32 -9.83
CA VAL A 420 -21.83 14.36 -11.31
C VAL A 420 -22.69 15.54 -11.86
N ALA A 421 -23.26 16.38 -10.99
CA ALA A 421 -24.22 17.42 -11.37
C ALA A 421 -23.60 18.77 -11.82
N ASP A 422 -22.34 19.10 -11.51
CA ASP A 422 -21.85 20.49 -11.63
C ASP A 422 -20.85 20.80 -12.76
N TYR A 423 -20.69 19.94 -13.77
CA TYR A 423 -19.78 20.25 -14.90
C TYR A 423 -20.45 20.27 -16.28
N LYS A 424 -21.78 20.46 -16.31
CA LYS A 424 -22.50 20.84 -17.53
C LYS A 424 -23.39 22.04 -17.25
N ASN A 425 -22.77 23.22 -17.17
CA ASN A 425 -23.27 24.53 -17.60
C ASN A 425 -22.55 25.60 -16.78
N GLY A 426 -21.51 26.19 -17.38
CA GLY A 426 -20.73 27.23 -16.74
C GLY A 426 -21.60 28.38 -16.24
N THR A 427 -21.67 28.55 -14.91
CA THR A 427 -22.04 29.81 -14.26
C THR A 427 -21.58 29.77 -12.80
N THR A 428 -20.54 30.57 -12.48
CA THR A 428 -20.31 31.40 -11.27
C THR A 428 -20.53 30.79 -9.86
N ILE A 429 -19.61 30.86 -8.88
CA ILE A 429 -18.27 31.46 -8.69
C ILE A 429 -17.47 30.46 -7.85
#